data_AF-A0A4Q5TS99-F1
#
_entry.id   AF-A0A4Q5TS99-F1
#
_cell.length_a   1.000
_cell.length_b   1.000
_cell.length_c   1.000
_cell.angle_alpha   90.00
_cell.angle_beta   90.00
_cell.angle_gamma   90.00
#
_symmetry.space_group_name_H-M   'P 1'
#
loop_
_entity.id
_entity.type
_entity.pdbx_description
1 polymer ?
#
loop_
_entity_poly.entity_id
_entity_poly.type
_entity_poly.pdbx_seq_one_letter_code
_entity_poly.pdbx_strand_id
1 'polypeptide(L)'
;MHHQHLARLLGAAAVVLVVSGCGGGVRPSADELESAIRSGESGIGVSEEQAPCAAEVFVSSKLSDEMLLGYVTGADRELSEADRAEFPVVLERLDAECGIEQAAG
;
A
#
# COMPACT_ATOMS: atom_id res chain seq x y z
N MET A 1 6.28 -27.62 -32.97
CA MET A 1 7.63 -27.40 -32.42
C MET A 1 7.47 -26.27 -31.41
N HIS A 2 7.21 -26.57 -30.13
CA HIS A 2 8.23 -26.78 -29.06
C HIS A 2 9.00 -25.46 -28.80
N HIS A 3 8.96 -24.80 -27.64
CA HIS A 3 9.07 -25.23 -26.23
C HIS A 3 8.35 -24.21 -25.31
N GLN A 4 7.50 -24.55 -24.33
CA GLN A 4 7.76 -25.19 -23.02
C GLN A 4 8.57 -24.36 -22.00
N HIS A 5 7.99 -24.26 -20.78
CA HIS A 5 8.53 -23.83 -19.48
C HIS A 5 8.69 -22.29 -19.33
N LEU A 6 8.10 -21.62 -18.35
CA LEU A 6 8.28 -21.77 -16.90
C LEU A 6 7.04 -21.18 -16.19
N ALA A 7 6.30 -21.93 -15.38
CA ALA A 7 6.58 -22.17 -13.96
C ALA A 7 6.56 -20.89 -13.10
N ARG A 8 5.52 -20.81 -12.26
CA ARG A 8 5.51 -20.26 -10.90
C ARG A 8 6.64 -19.30 -10.56
N LEU A 9 6.29 -18.02 -10.41
CA LEU A 9 6.94 -17.16 -9.44
C LEU A 9 5.85 -16.51 -8.57
N LEU A 10 5.32 -17.31 -7.64
CA LEU A 10 5.03 -16.82 -6.29
C LEU A 10 6.40 -16.45 -5.69
N GLY A 11 6.95 -15.33 -6.14
CA GLY A 11 8.17 -14.75 -5.59
C GLY A 11 7.72 -13.87 -4.44
N ALA A 12 7.71 -14.42 -3.22
CA ALA A 12 7.72 -13.61 -2.02
C ALA A 12 8.92 -12.68 -2.12
N ALA A 13 8.67 -11.43 -2.50
CA ALA A 13 9.67 -10.38 -2.46
C ALA A 13 9.87 -10.02 -0.99
N ALA A 14 10.65 -10.84 -0.29
CA ALA A 14 11.21 -10.48 1.01
C ALA A 14 12.26 -9.38 0.80
N VAL A 15 11.77 -8.16 0.56
CA VAL A 15 12.59 -6.97 0.55
C VAL A 15 12.87 -6.62 2.01
N VAL A 16 13.95 -7.19 2.54
CA VAL A 16 14.53 -6.76 3.81
C VAL A 16 15.17 -5.39 3.57
N LEU A 17 14.38 -4.33 3.68
CA LEU A 17 14.89 -2.97 3.83
C LEU A 17 15.24 -2.76 5.29
N VAL A 18 16.52 -2.92 5.61
CA VAL A 18 17.10 -2.45 6.86
C VAL A 18 17.05 -0.92 6.84
N VAL A 19 15.95 -0.34 7.34
CA VAL A 19 15.89 1.04 7.81
C VAL A 19 16.03 0.98 9.33
N SER A 20 17.27 0.91 9.78
CA SER A 20 17.62 1.32 11.14
C SER A 20 17.62 2.86 11.16
N GLY A 21 16.45 3.46 11.41
CA GLY A 21 16.34 4.89 11.67
C GLY A 21 15.10 5.57 11.09
N CYS A 22 13.92 5.31 11.66
CA CYS A 22 12.84 6.29 11.86
C CYS A 22 11.91 5.71 12.92
N GLY A 23 11.56 6.50 13.93
CA GLY A 23 10.83 6.02 15.10
C GLY A 23 9.47 5.43 14.75
N GLY A 24 9.11 4.36 15.47
CA GLY A 24 7.75 4.29 16.00
C GLY A 24 6.75 3.31 15.40
N GLY A 25 7.13 2.31 14.61
CA GLY A 25 6.16 1.30 14.16
C GLY A 25 6.77 0.15 13.38
N VAL A 26 6.12 -1.02 13.40
CA VAL A 26 6.37 -2.06 12.41
C VAL A 26 5.51 -1.71 11.20
N ARG A 27 6.13 -1.52 10.03
CA ARG A 27 5.40 -1.32 8.78
C ARG A 27 4.40 -2.48 8.56
N PRO A 28 3.10 -2.20 8.35
CA PRO A 28 2.14 -3.25 8.07
C PRO A 28 2.48 -4.00 6.78
N SER A 29 2.06 -5.26 6.73
CA SER A 29 2.13 -6.07 5.52
C SER A 29 1.08 -5.65 4.47
N ALA A 30 1.29 -6.07 3.23
CA ALA A 30 0.31 -5.84 2.15
C ALA A 30 -1.03 -6.53 2.47
N ASP A 31 -1.01 -7.72 3.06
CA ASP A 31 -2.23 -8.45 3.46
C ASP A 31 -3.06 -7.68 4.51
N GLU A 32 -2.39 -7.04 5.49
CA GLU A 32 -3.04 -6.20 6.50
C GLU A 32 -3.65 -4.94 5.89
N LEU A 33 -2.92 -4.29 4.98
CA LEU A 33 -3.40 -3.12 4.26
C LEU A 33 -4.55 -3.46 3.30
N GLU A 34 -4.47 -4.57 2.57
CA GLU A 34 -5.55 -5.08 1.70
C GLU A 34 -6.82 -5.33 2.51
N SER A 35 -6.68 -5.96 3.67
CA SER A 35 -7.80 -6.22 4.57
C SER A 35 -8.46 -4.93 5.06
N ALA A 36 -7.67 -3.91 5.41
CA ALA A 36 -8.16 -2.59 5.81
C ALA A 36 -8.77 -1.79 4.63
N ILE A 37 -8.25 -1.94 3.42
CA ILE A 37 -8.85 -1.37 2.21
C ILE A 37 -10.24 -1.98 1.97
N ARG A 38 -10.35 -3.31 2.07
CA ARG A 38 -11.61 -4.02 1.85
C ARG A 38 -12.64 -3.79 2.93
N SER A 39 -12.25 -3.51 4.17
CA SER A 39 -13.20 -3.17 5.23
C SER A 39 -13.87 -1.81 5.01
N GLY A 40 -13.40 -1.01 4.04
CA GLY A 40 -13.98 0.30 3.69
C GLY A 40 -13.61 1.41 4.68
N GLU A 41 -12.71 1.12 5.63
CA GLU A 41 -12.20 2.09 6.60
C GLU A 41 -11.19 3.06 5.96
N SER A 42 -10.80 2.77 4.73
CA SER A 42 -9.80 3.47 3.94
C SER A 42 -10.16 4.88 3.51
N GLY A 43 -11.46 5.21 3.37
CA GLY A 43 -11.92 6.47 2.79
C GLY A 43 -11.52 6.70 1.32
N ILE A 44 -10.73 5.80 0.74
CA ILE A 44 -10.32 5.80 -0.67
C ILE A 44 -11.24 4.82 -1.38
N GLY A 45 -11.97 5.28 -2.38
CA GLY A 45 -12.95 4.52 -3.17
C GLY A 45 -12.33 3.42 -4.04
N VAL A 46 -11.53 2.55 -3.44
CA VAL A 46 -10.88 1.40 -4.07
C VAL A 46 -11.88 0.26 -4.13
N SER A 47 -12.10 -0.32 -5.31
CA SER A 47 -12.92 -1.54 -5.42
C SER A 47 -12.21 -2.74 -4.80
N GLU A 48 -12.97 -3.77 -4.38
CA GLU A 48 -12.38 -4.99 -3.78
C GLU A 48 -11.33 -5.67 -4.67
N GLU A 49 -11.49 -5.57 -5.99
CA GLU A 49 -10.58 -6.10 -7.00
C GLU A 49 -9.27 -5.30 -7.09
N GLN A 50 -9.30 -4.02 -6.74
CA GLN A 50 -8.13 -3.13 -6.74
C GLN A 50 -7.40 -3.11 -5.40
N ALA A 51 -8.01 -3.63 -4.33
CA ALA A 51 -7.44 -3.66 -2.99
C ALA A 51 -6.05 -4.32 -2.89
N PRO A 52 -5.75 -5.44 -3.56
CA PRO A 52 -4.42 -6.03 -3.53
C PRO A 52 -3.35 -5.13 -4.16
N CYS A 53 -3.68 -4.50 -5.30
CA CYS A 53 -2.76 -3.58 -5.97
C CYS A 53 -2.52 -2.32 -5.12
N ALA A 54 -3.59 -1.75 -4.55
CA ALA A 54 -3.48 -0.59 -3.69
C ALA A 54 -2.62 -0.88 -2.45
N ALA A 55 -2.79 -2.04 -1.82
CA ALA A 55 -2.00 -2.45 -0.67
C ALA A 55 -0.50 -2.49 -0.97
N GLU A 56 -0.12 -3.03 -2.14
CA GLU A 56 1.28 -3.05 -2.59
C GLU A 56 1.84 -1.64 -2.83
N VAL A 57 1.04 -0.73 -3.39
CA VAL A 57 1.44 0.67 -3.56
C VAL A 57 1.66 1.34 -2.20
N PHE A 58 0.78 1.12 -1.21
CA PHE A 58 0.94 1.64 0.15
C PHE A 58 2.18 1.09 0.85
N VAL A 59 2.38 -0.23 0.85
CA VAL A 59 3.58 -0.86 1.45
C VAL A 59 4.85 -0.38 0.78
N SER A 60 4.87 -0.15 -0.53
CA SER A 60 6.05 0.31 -1.26
C SER A 60 6.27 1.82 -1.24
N SER A 61 5.31 2.61 -0.74
CA SER A 61 5.38 4.07 -0.68
C SER A 61 6.43 4.59 0.31
N LYS A 62 6.71 5.90 0.29
CA LYS A 62 7.51 6.53 1.36
C LYS A 62 6.68 7.06 2.52
N LEU A 63 5.41 6.67 2.61
CA LEU A 63 4.59 6.98 3.78
C LEU A 63 5.22 6.34 5.02
N SER A 64 5.12 7.03 6.13
CA SER A 64 5.61 6.58 7.43
C SER A 64 4.87 5.33 7.89
N ASP A 65 5.58 4.49 8.62
CA ASP A 65 5.00 3.27 9.19
C ASP A 65 3.87 3.62 10.17
N GLU A 66 3.97 4.75 10.87
CA GLU A 66 2.94 5.26 11.77
C GLU A 66 1.65 5.62 11.01
N MET A 67 1.76 6.23 9.82
CA MET A 67 0.61 6.52 8.96
C MET A 67 -0.04 5.23 8.45
N LEU A 68 0.75 4.29 7.92
CA LEU A 68 0.24 3.02 7.41
C LEU A 68 -0.40 2.18 8.53
N LEU A 69 0.20 2.17 9.72
CA LEU A 69 -0.42 1.56 10.89
C LEU A 69 -1.72 2.27 11.27
N GLY A 70 -1.79 3.59 11.12
CA GLY A 70 -2.97 4.40 11.46
C GLY A 70 -4.15 3.95 10.61
N TYR A 71 -3.87 3.82 9.32
CA TYR A 71 -4.79 3.30 8.32
C TYR A 71 -5.28 1.88 8.63
N VAL A 72 -4.39 0.95 9.00
CA VAL A 72 -4.79 -0.44 9.32
C VAL A 72 -5.57 -0.53 10.63
N THR A 73 -5.26 0.32 11.61
CA THR A 73 -5.86 0.26 12.95
C THR A 73 -7.09 1.15 13.13
N GLY A 74 -7.47 1.93 12.11
CA GLY A 74 -8.51 2.95 12.21
C GLY A 74 -8.15 4.08 13.20
N ALA A 75 -6.88 4.20 13.57
CA ALA A 75 -6.43 5.20 14.52
C ALA A 75 -6.13 6.51 13.79
N ASP A 76 -6.83 7.57 14.17
CA ASP A 76 -6.49 8.92 13.71
C ASP A 76 -5.06 9.26 14.14
N ARG A 77 -4.17 9.36 13.15
CA ARG A 77 -2.78 9.75 13.33
C ARG A 77 -2.52 11.04 12.59
N GLU A 78 -1.77 11.93 13.23
CA GLU A 78 -1.40 13.20 12.61
C GLU A 78 -0.43 12.93 11.46
N LEU A 79 -0.76 13.41 10.26
CA LEU A 79 0.11 13.27 9.10
C LEU A 79 1.31 14.20 9.26
N SER A 80 2.51 13.60 9.20
CA SER A 80 3.75 14.36 9.13
C SER A 80 3.80 15.19 7.83
N GLU A 81 4.69 16.18 7.79
CA GLU A 81 4.89 16.96 6.56
C GLU A 81 5.39 16.09 5.40
N ALA A 82 6.23 15.10 5.70
CA ALA A 82 6.71 14.12 4.72
C ALA A 82 5.56 13.26 4.17
N ASP A 83 4.67 12.78 5.05
CA ASP A 83 3.51 11.97 4.63
C ASP A 83 2.56 12.79 3.74
N ARG A 84 2.31 14.05 4.11
CA ARG A 84 1.50 14.96 3.29
C ARG A 84 2.10 15.22 1.91
N ALA A 85 3.42 15.28 1.80
CA ALA A 85 4.12 15.47 0.53
C ALA A 85 4.14 14.19 -0.33
N GLU A 86 4.21 13.02 0.30
CA GLU A 86 4.22 11.71 -0.38
C GLU A 86 2.82 11.27 -0.82
N PHE A 87 1.77 11.66 -0.08
CA PHE A 87 0.39 11.27 -0.38
C PHE A 87 -0.05 11.52 -1.83
N PRO A 88 0.17 12.69 -2.47
CA PRO A 88 -0.17 12.88 -3.88
C PRO A 88 0.59 11.95 -4.83
N VAL A 89 1.85 11.60 -4.51
CA VAL A 89 2.65 10.63 -5.28
C VAL A 89 2.03 9.24 -5.19
N VAL A 90 1.55 8.85 -4.01
CA VAL A 90 0.84 7.58 -3.82
C VAL A 90 -0.45 7.53 -4.63
N LEU A 91 -1.22 8.63 -4.67
CA LEU A 91 -2.43 8.71 -5.48
C LEU A 91 -2.15 8.57 -6.98
N GLU A 92 -1.12 9.24 -7.49
CA GLU A 92 -0.69 9.09 -8.89
C GLU A 92 -0.27 7.65 -9.21
N ARG A 93 0.39 6.97 -8.28
CA ARG A 93 0.76 5.55 -8.43
C ARG A 93 -0.46 4.64 -8.39
N LEU A 94 -1.44 4.91 -7.52
CA LEU A 94 -2.69 4.15 -7.49
C LEU A 94 -3.46 4.26 -8.82
N ASP A 95 -3.49 5.44 -9.43
CA ASP A 95 -4.06 5.63 -10.77
C ASP A 95 -3.24 4.88 -11.84
N ALA A 96 -1.92 5.13 -11.89
CA ALA A 96 -1.05 4.60 -12.94
C ALA A 96 -0.81 3.08 -12.86
N GLU A 97 -0.72 2.52 -11.66
CA GLU A 97 -0.40 1.10 -11.43
C GLU A 97 -1.67 0.25 -11.23
N CYS A 98 -2.70 0.81 -10.60
CA CYS A 98 -3.89 0.06 -10.20
C CYS A 98 -5.18 0.49 -10.92
N GLY A 99 -5.13 1.54 -11.74
CA GLY A 99 -6.31 2.08 -12.42
C GLY A 99 -7.37 2.59 -11.45
N ILE A 100 -6.96 3.05 -10.26
CA ILE A 100 -7.88 3.61 -9.27
C ILE A 100 -8.11 5.07 -9.64
N GLU A 101 -9.09 5.30 -10.51
CA GLU A 101 -9.65 6.62 -10.71
C GLU A 101 -10.31 7.01 -9.39
N GLN A 102 -9.80 8.02 -8.68
CA GLN A 102 -10.49 8.53 -7.50
C GLN A 102 -11.89 8.98 -7.92
N ALA A 103 -12.89 8.16 -7.62
CA ALA A 103 -14.28 8.52 -7.80
C ALA A 103 -14.55 9.67 -6.83
N ALA A 104 -14.54 10.91 -7.35
CA ALA A 104 -15.10 12.06 -6.68
C ALA A 104 -16.60 11.78 -6.46
N GLY A 105 -16.94 11.25 -5.29
CA GLY A 105 -18.31 11.03 -4.83
C GLY A 105 -18.63 11.93 -3.65
#